data_AF-A0A534QEJ0-F1
#
_entry.id   AF-A0A534QEJ0-F1
#
_cell.length_a   1.000
_cell.length_b   1.000
_cell.length_c   1.000
_cell.angle_alpha   90.00
_cell.angle_beta   90.00
_cell.angle_gamma   90.00
#
_symmetry.space_group_name_H-M   'P 1'
#
loop_
_entity.id
_entity.type
_entity.pdbx_description
1 polymer ?
#
loop_
_entity_poly.entity_id
_entity_poly.type
_entity_poly.pdbx_seq_one_letter_code
_entity_poly.pdbx_strand_id
1 'polypeptide(L)'
;YAAVSRRAMVYRGNPFLIEAGLAYGGSLPAEEPITLYRYANRVPLQYQQGACAITKAVSGTDWKSYQLQQPRGALPLGPMLLMVHIASVWVPFTSESKEAIAHYPEIIKEMRLGLQECGRKVAMFIRKRRRDADEAKKRAYIEQYIPQVSIGLQQILELSDPQRDAVTASLTQVLERSRKL
;
A
#
# COMPACT_ATOMS: atom_id res chain seq x y z
N TYR A 1 7.35 -3.04 -5.60
CA TYR A 1 6.15 -3.47 -6.34
C TYR A 1 5.75 -4.87 -5.85
N ALA A 2 4.54 -5.31 -6.16
CA ALA A 2 4.06 -6.66 -5.90
C ALA A 2 3.32 -7.17 -7.14
N ALA A 3 3.54 -8.42 -7.53
CA ALA A 3 2.80 -9.07 -8.59
C ALA A 3 2.31 -10.44 -8.10
N VAL A 4 1.21 -10.90 -8.68
CA VAL A 4 0.63 -12.22 -8.46
C VAL A 4 0.06 -12.74 -9.77
N SER A 5 0.33 -14.01 -10.06
CA SER A 5 -0.35 -14.77 -11.10
C SER A 5 -1.14 -15.86 -10.40
N ARG A 6 -2.47 -15.80 -10.50
CA ARG A 6 -3.36 -16.77 -9.84
C ARG A 6 -3.33 -18.09 -10.59
N ARG A 7 -3.85 -19.16 -9.99
CA ARG A 7 -4.09 -20.41 -10.73
C ARG A 7 -5.19 -20.21 -11.77
N ALA A 8 -5.14 -20.99 -12.85
CA ALA A 8 -6.22 -21.00 -13.83
C ALA A 8 -7.52 -21.49 -13.18
N MET A 9 -8.62 -20.86 -13.54
CA MET A 9 -9.98 -21.20 -13.12
C MET A 9 -10.86 -21.31 -14.37
N VAL A 10 -12.08 -21.82 -14.22
CA VAL A 10 -13.00 -22.02 -15.35
C VAL A 10 -14.25 -21.20 -15.14
N TYR A 11 -14.73 -20.55 -16.19
CA TYR A 11 -16.05 -19.92 -16.23
C TYR A 11 -16.80 -20.43 -17.47
N ARG A 12 -18.01 -20.98 -17.29
CA ARG A 12 -18.81 -21.54 -18.40
C ARG A 12 -18.03 -22.47 -19.36
N GLY A 13 -17.15 -23.32 -18.82
CA GLY A 13 -16.31 -24.23 -19.60
C GLY A 13 -15.07 -23.60 -20.25
N ASN A 14 -14.87 -22.28 -20.14
CA ASN A 14 -13.70 -21.59 -20.66
C ASN A 14 -12.65 -21.37 -19.54
N PRO A 15 -11.41 -21.85 -19.70
CA PRO A 15 -10.34 -21.60 -18.75
C PRO A 15 -9.87 -20.14 -18.83
N PHE A 16 -9.64 -19.52 -17.69
CA PHE A 16 -9.10 -18.18 -17.57
C PHE A 16 -8.05 -18.07 -16.47
N LEU A 17 -7.12 -17.13 -16.63
CA LEU A 17 -6.06 -16.79 -15.71
C LEU A 17 -6.19 -15.31 -15.32
N ILE A 18 -5.97 -14.99 -14.05
CA ILE A 18 -5.89 -13.60 -13.59
C ILE A 18 -4.49 -13.29 -13.09
N GLU A 19 -3.95 -12.17 -13.53
CA GLU A 19 -2.72 -11.59 -13.03
C GLU A 19 -3.00 -10.19 -12.49
N ALA A 20 -2.39 -9.85 -11.37
CA ALA A 20 -2.48 -8.51 -10.79
C ALA A 20 -1.08 -8.01 -10.41
N GLY A 21 -0.81 -6.77 -10.74
CA GLY A 21 0.44 -6.07 -10.43
C GLY A 21 0.15 -4.75 -9.73
N LEU A 22 0.95 -4.39 -8.74
CA LEU A 22 0.79 -3.18 -7.94
C LEU A 22 2.15 -2.53 -7.68
N ALA A 23 2.26 -1.25 -8.01
CA ALA A 23 3.40 -0.41 -7.65
C ALA A 23 2.94 0.72 -6.72
N TYR A 24 3.73 1.03 -5.68
CA TYR A 24 3.39 2.02 -4.66
C TYR A 24 4.57 2.97 -4.42
N GLY A 25 4.29 4.27 -4.30
CA GLY A 25 5.26 5.34 -4.06
C GLY A 25 5.86 5.91 -5.34
N GLY A 26 7.09 6.42 -5.23
CA GLY A 26 7.78 7.11 -6.32
C GLY A 26 7.23 8.51 -6.54
N SER A 27 7.14 8.94 -7.80
CA SER A 27 6.60 10.23 -8.23
C SER A 27 5.07 10.21 -8.43
N LEU A 28 4.37 9.18 -7.93
CA LEU A 28 2.93 9.05 -8.07
C LEU A 28 2.19 10.00 -7.10
N PRO A 29 1.09 10.62 -7.52
CA PRO A 29 0.30 11.54 -6.69
C PRO A 29 -0.39 10.78 -5.54
N ALA A 30 -0.35 11.35 -4.33
CA ALA A 30 -0.88 10.68 -3.13
C ALA A 30 -2.38 10.90 -2.89
N GLU A 31 -2.93 12.00 -3.41
CA GLU A 31 -4.32 12.41 -3.15
C GLU A 31 -5.27 12.13 -4.33
N GLU A 32 -4.72 11.62 -5.44
CA GLU A 32 -5.49 11.30 -6.64
C GLU A 32 -5.96 9.83 -6.65
N PRO A 33 -7.01 9.52 -7.42
CA PRO A 33 -7.38 8.15 -7.73
C PRO A 33 -6.21 7.41 -8.38
N ILE A 34 -6.03 6.16 -7.97
CA ILE A 34 -4.99 5.31 -8.54
C ILE A 34 -5.11 5.18 -10.06
N THR A 35 -3.97 5.05 -10.73
CA THR A 35 -3.95 4.68 -12.14
C THR A 35 -4.24 3.18 -12.27
N LEU A 36 -5.35 2.84 -12.93
CA LEU A 36 -5.77 1.46 -13.17
C LEU A 36 -5.55 1.05 -14.63
N TYR A 37 -4.58 0.17 -14.86
CA TYR A 37 -4.37 -0.49 -16.15
C TYR A 37 -5.14 -1.80 -16.23
N ARG A 38 -5.96 -1.91 -17.27
CA ARG A 38 -6.81 -3.06 -17.55
C ARG A 38 -6.31 -3.75 -18.80
N TYR A 39 -6.10 -5.06 -18.72
CA TYR A 39 -5.65 -5.85 -19.86
C TYR A 39 -6.53 -7.09 -20.05
N ALA A 40 -6.80 -7.43 -21.31
CA ALA A 40 -7.40 -8.69 -21.71
C ALA A 40 -6.56 -9.32 -22.82
N ASN A 41 -6.06 -10.55 -22.64
CA ASN A 41 -5.19 -11.23 -23.60
C ASN A 41 -4.04 -10.33 -24.11
N ARG A 42 -3.34 -9.66 -23.18
CA ARG A 42 -2.25 -8.70 -23.46
C ARG A 42 -2.65 -7.42 -24.23
N VAL A 43 -3.94 -7.19 -24.48
CA VAL A 43 -4.45 -5.97 -25.10
C VAL A 43 -4.92 -4.99 -24.02
N PRO A 44 -4.47 -3.72 -24.03
CA PRO A 44 -4.92 -2.73 -23.07
C PRO A 44 -6.36 -2.29 -23.37
N LEU A 45 -7.18 -2.21 -22.32
CA LEU A 45 -8.55 -1.71 -22.39
C LEU A 45 -8.59 -0.26 -21.91
N GLN A 46 -8.77 0.69 -22.82
CA GLN A 46 -8.69 2.11 -22.51
C GLN A 46 -10.05 2.71 -22.18
N TYR A 47 -11.11 2.29 -22.89
CA TYR A 47 -12.43 2.91 -22.75
C TYR A 47 -13.39 2.12 -21.85
N GLN A 48 -14.52 2.72 -21.50
CA GLN A 48 -15.61 2.09 -20.75
C GLN A 48 -15.20 1.46 -19.40
N GLN A 49 -14.37 2.18 -18.64
CA GLN A 49 -13.91 1.72 -17.33
C GLN A 49 -15.06 1.38 -16.37
N GLY A 50 -16.15 2.15 -16.38
CA GLY A 50 -17.32 1.92 -15.51
C GLY A 50 -18.05 0.60 -15.74
N ALA A 51 -18.04 0.08 -16.97
CA ALA A 51 -18.71 -1.19 -17.31
C ALA A 51 -17.81 -2.42 -17.12
N CYS A 52 -16.53 -2.23 -16.77
CA CYS A 52 -15.55 -3.32 -16.74
C CYS A 52 -15.56 -4.06 -15.39
N ALA A 53 -15.55 -5.40 -15.45
CA ALA A 53 -15.42 -6.27 -14.29
C ALA A 53 -14.15 -6.01 -13.46
N ILE A 54 -13.05 -5.61 -14.11
CA ILE A 54 -11.81 -5.25 -13.41
C ILE A 54 -12.07 -4.06 -12.49
N THR A 55 -12.63 -2.96 -13.01
CA THR A 55 -12.94 -1.77 -12.21
C THR A 55 -13.88 -2.11 -11.06
N LYS A 56 -14.92 -2.92 -11.33
CA LYS A 56 -15.85 -3.38 -10.30
C LYS A 56 -15.16 -4.20 -9.20
N ALA A 57 -14.21 -5.07 -9.57
CA ALA A 57 -13.42 -5.86 -8.62
C ALA A 57 -12.49 -4.98 -7.77
N VAL A 58 -11.85 -3.97 -8.39
CA VAL A 58 -10.99 -3.00 -7.71
C VAL A 58 -11.79 -2.13 -6.75
N SER A 59 -12.84 -1.47 -7.21
CA SER A 59 -13.70 -0.62 -6.36
C SER A 59 -14.40 -1.42 -5.25
N GLY A 60 -14.70 -2.70 -5.50
CA GLY A 60 -15.34 -3.59 -4.51
C GLY A 60 -14.39 -4.21 -3.49
N THR A 61 -13.07 -4.02 -3.62
CA THR A 61 -12.08 -4.48 -2.65
C THR A 61 -11.93 -3.45 -1.54
N ASP A 62 -11.87 -3.88 -0.27
CA ASP A 62 -11.66 -2.98 0.86
C ASP A 62 -10.18 -2.58 0.98
N TRP A 63 -9.82 -1.46 0.38
CA TRP A 63 -8.44 -0.97 0.37
C TRP A 63 -8.01 -0.32 1.69
N LYS A 64 -8.96 0.05 2.58
CA LYS A 64 -8.66 0.61 3.91
C LYS A 64 -7.91 -0.39 4.78
N SER A 65 -8.30 -1.66 4.73
CA SER A 65 -7.58 -2.76 5.37
C SER A 65 -6.11 -2.84 4.93
N TYR A 66 -5.79 -2.37 3.72
CA TYR A 66 -4.45 -2.36 3.14
C TYR A 66 -3.73 -1.00 3.25
N GLN A 67 -4.17 -0.12 4.17
CA GLN A 67 -3.57 1.20 4.44
C GLN A 67 -3.74 2.23 3.31
N LEU A 68 -4.72 2.05 2.43
CA LEU A 68 -5.08 3.00 1.38
C LEU A 68 -6.43 3.64 1.66
N GLN A 69 -6.60 4.91 1.31
CA GLN A 69 -7.88 5.58 1.46
C GLN A 69 -8.79 5.21 0.30
N GLN A 70 -10.10 5.15 0.54
CA GLN A 70 -11.07 4.84 -0.51
C GLN A 70 -12.44 5.46 -0.19
N PRO A 71 -12.93 6.36 -1.07
CA PRO A 71 -14.33 6.80 -1.07
C PRO A 71 -15.27 5.66 -1.47
N ARG A 72 -16.51 5.67 -0.99
CA ARG A 72 -17.48 4.59 -1.28
C ARG A 72 -17.72 4.45 -2.79
N GLY A 73 -17.50 3.25 -3.33
CA GLY A 73 -17.75 2.93 -4.74
C GLY A 73 -16.70 3.46 -5.72
N ALA A 74 -15.69 4.19 -5.26
CA ALA A 74 -14.62 4.73 -6.08
C ALA A 74 -13.38 3.83 -6.07
N LEU A 75 -12.43 4.15 -6.95
CA LEU A 75 -11.07 3.63 -6.86
C LEU A 75 -10.41 4.13 -5.57
N PRO A 76 -9.45 3.37 -4.99
CA PRO A 76 -8.67 3.87 -3.88
C PRO A 76 -7.86 5.12 -4.29
N LEU A 77 -7.54 5.94 -3.29
CA LEU A 77 -6.66 7.09 -3.39
C LEU A 77 -5.30 6.69 -2.83
N GLY A 78 -4.24 7.17 -3.46
CA GLY A 78 -2.88 6.93 -3.00
C GLY A 78 -1.87 6.92 -4.13
N PRO A 79 -0.57 7.00 -3.79
CA PRO A 79 0.52 6.97 -4.76
C PRO A 79 0.70 5.53 -5.26
N MET A 80 -0.26 5.02 -6.02
CA MET A 80 -0.34 3.63 -6.42
C MET A 80 -0.79 3.47 -7.86
N LEU A 81 -0.15 2.53 -8.54
CA LEU A 81 -0.50 2.04 -9.86
C LEU A 81 -0.92 0.60 -9.74
N LEU A 82 -2.05 0.26 -10.36
CA LEU A 82 -2.62 -1.08 -10.34
C LEU A 82 -2.79 -1.59 -11.77
N MET A 83 -2.32 -2.79 -12.03
CA MET A 83 -2.49 -3.51 -13.29
C MET A 83 -3.29 -4.78 -13.00
N VAL A 84 -4.31 -5.05 -13.81
CA VAL A 84 -5.05 -6.31 -13.77
C VAL A 84 -5.18 -6.84 -15.19
N HIS A 85 -4.83 -8.11 -15.36
CA HIS A 85 -4.87 -8.82 -16.63
C HIS A 85 -5.73 -10.07 -16.50
N ILE A 86 -6.61 -10.29 -17.49
CA ILE A 86 -7.28 -11.56 -17.71
C ILE A 86 -6.75 -12.20 -19.00
N ALA A 87 -6.38 -13.48 -18.93
CA ALA A 87 -6.09 -14.29 -20.11
C ALA A 87 -7.12 -15.42 -20.23
N SER A 88 -7.72 -15.60 -21.40
CA SER A 88 -8.69 -16.68 -21.68
C SER A 88 -8.79 -16.93 -23.19
N VAL A 89 -9.15 -18.14 -23.58
CA VAL A 89 -9.39 -18.51 -25.00
C VAL A 89 -10.54 -17.67 -25.57
N TRP A 90 -11.56 -17.46 -24.75
CA TRP A 90 -12.69 -16.58 -25.03
C TRP A 90 -12.77 -15.62 -23.85
N VAL A 91 -12.67 -14.31 -24.05
CA VAL A 91 -12.84 -13.31 -22.98
C VAL A 91 -14.26 -12.77 -23.09
N PRO A 92 -15.03 -12.68 -21.98
CA PRO A 92 -16.42 -12.28 -22.06
C PRO A 92 -16.51 -10.76 -22.09
N PHE A 93 -16.57 -10.17 -23.28
CA PHE A 93 -16.74 -8.73 -23.44
C PHE A 93 -18.21 -8.31 -23.32
N THR A 94 -18.45 -7.06 -22.90
CA THR A 94 -19.81 -6.48 -22.81
C THR A 94 -20.36 -6.05 -24.17
N SER A 95 -19.50 -5.76 -25.14
CA SER A 95 -19.84 -5.34 -26.50
C SER A 95 -18.83 -5.88 -27.51
N GLU A 96 -19.19 -5.81 -28.80
CA GLU A 96 -18.33 -6.19 -29.93
C GLU A 96 -17.04 -5.37 -30.03
N SER A 97 -17.05 -4.14 -29.49
CA SER A 97 -15.89 -3.25 -29.45
C SER A 97 -14.79 -3.74 -28.50
N LYS A 98 -15.07 -4.73 -27.64
CA LYS A 98 -14.09 -5.37 -26.73
C LYS A 98 -13.41 -4.42 -25.74
N GLU A 99 -14.10 -3.37 -25.30
CA GLU A 99 -13.55 -2.35 -24.38
C GLU A 99 -13.71 -2.67 -22.89
N ALA A 100 -14.67 -3.53 -22.54
CA ALA A 100 -14.98 -3.89 -21.17
C ALA A 100 -15.33 -5.37 -21.02
N ILE A 101 -14.93 -5.94 -19.87
CA ILE A 101 -15.16 -7.33 -19.50
C ILE A 101 -16.45 -7.41 -18.70
N ALA A 102 -17.32 -8.36 -19.03
CA ALA A 102 -18.60 -8.58 -18.38
C ALA A 102 -18.47 -9.14 -16.95
N HIS A 103 -19.49 -8.88 -16.13
CA HIS A 103 -19.49 -9.14 -14.69
C HIS A 103 -19.86 -10.58 -14.31
N TYR A 104 -18.99 -11.54 -14.60
CA TYR A 104 -19.16 -12.91 -14.12
C TYR A 104 -18.69 -13.06 -12.67
N PRO A 105 -19.48 -13.66 -11.76
CA PRO A 105 -19.10 -13.84 -10.36
C PRO A 105 -17.77 -14.58 -10.17
N GLU A 106 -17.50 -15.60 -10.98
CA GLU A 106 -16.29 -16.42 -10.94
C GLU A 106 -15.05 -15.58 -11.27
N ILE A 107 -15.15 -14.75 -12.31
CA ILE A 107 -14.08 -13.85 -12.75
C ILE A 107 -13.83 -12.77 -11.70
N ILE A 108 -14.89 -12.11 -11.21
CA ILE A 108 -14.78 -11.05 -10.20
C ILE A 108 -14.17 -11.61 -8.91
N LYS A 109 -14.57 -12.82 -8.49
CA LYS A 109 -14.04 -13.49 -7.31
C LYS A 109 -12.53 -13.69 -7.44
N GLU A 110 -12.04 -14.24 -8.55
CA GLU A 110 -10.60 -14.45 -8.75
C GLU A 110 -9.81 -13.15 -8.89
N MET A 111 -10.39 -12.13 -9.54
CA MET A 111 -9.81 -10.78 -9.56
C MET A 111 -9.63 -10.23 -8.14
N ARG A 112 -10.67 -10.32 -7.30
CA ARG A 112 -10.60 -9.88 -5.89
C ARG A 112 -9.53 -10.64 -5.11
N LEU A 113 -9.44 -11.96 -5.28
CA LEU A 113 -8.43 -12.76 -4.58
C LEU A 113 -7.00 -12.36 -4.97
N GLY A 114 -6.74 -12.11 -6.26
CA GLY A 114 -5.45 -11.58 -6.72
C GLY A 114 -5.15 -10.19 -6.17
N LEU A 115 -6.13 -9.28 -6.20
CA LEU A 115 -5.98 -7.92 -5.64
C LEU A 115 -5.67 -7.94 -4.13
N GLN A 116 -6.35 -8.81 -3.37
CA GLN A 116 -6.12 -8.95 -1.93
C GLN A 116 -4.73 -9.50 -1.61
N GLU A 117 -4.18 -10.37 -2.46
CA GLU A 117 -2.82 -10.89 -2.29
C GLU A 117 -1.77 -9.80 -2.50
N CYS A 118 -1.91 -9.00 -3.56
CA CYS A 118 -1.07 -7.81 -3.78
C CYS A 118 -1.25 -6.77 -2.67
N GLY A 119 -2.50 -6.51 -2.26
CA GLY A 119 -2.84 -5.57 -1.18
C GLY A 119 -2.15 -5.92 0.14
N ARG A 120 -2.11 -7.20 0.51
CA ARG A 120 -1.37 -7.67 1.71
C ARG A 120 0.12 -7.35 1.65
N LYS A 121 0.78 -7.60 0.50
CA LYS A 121 2.21 -7.30 0.31
C LYS A 121 2.50 -5.80 0.47
N VAL A 122 1.64 -4.96 -0.08
CA VAL A 122 1.77 -3.49 0.01
C VAL A 122 1.49 -2.98 1.42
N ALA A 123 0.47 -3.51 2.09
CA ALA A 123 0.16 -3.14 3.46
C ALA A 123 1.34 -3.41 4.41
N MET A 124 2.06 -4.53 4.23
CA MET A 124 3.27 -4.81 5.00
C MET A 124 4.36 -3.75 4.76
N PHE A 125 4.58 -3.36 3.51
CA PHE A 125 5.54 -2.32 3.16
C PHE A 125 5.17 -0.95 3.76
N ILE A 126 3.90 -0.54 3.63
CA ILE A 126 3.42 0.74 4.19
C ILE A 126 3.56 0.76 5.71
N ARG A 127 3.17 -0.34 6.38
CA ARG A 127 3.29 -0.45 7.85
C ARG A 127 4.73 -0.39 8.32
N LYS A 128 5.66 -1.04 7.61
CA LYS A 128 7.10 -0.96 7.91
C LYS A 128 7.58 0.49 7.80
N ARG A 129 7.31 1.15 6.66
CA ARG A 129 7.71 2.54 6.44
C ARG A 129 7.12 3.51 7.48
N ARG A 130 5.86 3.30 7.88
CA ARG A 130 5.21 4.09 8.93
C ARG A 130 5.88 3.89 10.29
N ARG A 131 6.21 2.64 10.64
CA ARG A 131 6.94 2.33 11.88
C ARG A 131 8.29 3.02 11.90
N ASP A 132 9.04 2.92 10.80
CA ASP A 132 10.38 3.54 10.68
C ASP A 132 10.28 5.08 10.81
N ALA A 133 9.27 5.70 10.19
CA ALA A 133 9.02 7.14 10.31
C ALA A 133 8.59 7.57 11.72
N ASP A 134 7.70 6.81 12.36
CA ASP A 134 7.25 7.09 13.73
C ASP A 134 8.42 6.94 14.72
N GLU A 135 9.31 5.97 14.50
CA GLU A 135 10.52 5.79 15.28
C GLU A 135 11.51 6.94 15.09
N ALA A 136 11.78 7.33 13.84
CA ALA A 136 12.63 8.48 13.55
C ALA A 136 12.09 9.77 14.18
N LYS A 137 10.77 9.99 14.12
CA LYS A 137 10.11 11.13 14.77
C LYS A 137 10.31 11.08 16.28
N LYS A 138 10.05 9.94 16.92
CA LYS A 138 10.27 9.76 18.38
C LYS A 138 11.72 10.02 18.78
N ARG A 139 12.69 9.55 18.00
CA ARG A 139 14.12 9.81 18.22
C ARG A 139 14.40 11.31 18.21
N ALA A 140 13.97 12.01 17.15
CA ALA A 140 14.20 13.44 17.01
C ALA A 140 13.57 14.24 18.17
N TYR A 141 12.37 13.85 18.62
CA TYR A 141 11.75 14.46 19.80
C TYR A 141 12.57 14.23 21.07
N ILE A 142 12.96 12.99 21.38
CA ILE A 142 13.73 12.71 22.60
C ILE A 142 15.05 13.47 22.59
N GLU A 143 15.75 13.48 21.46
CA GLU A 143 17.01 14.20 21.27
C GLU A 143 16.86 15.71 21.54
N GLN A 144 15.76 16.33 21.09
CA GLN A 144 15.45 17.72 21.39
C GLN A 144 15.19 17.99 22.88
N TYR A 145 14.61 17.02 23.61
CA TYR A 145 14.26 17.19 25.03
C TYR A 145 15.38 16.82 26.02
N ILE A 146 16.36 16.00 25.61
CA ILE A 146 17.49 15.58 26.46
C ILE A 146 18.14 16.78 27.20
N PRO A 147 18.49 17.90 26.53
CA PRO A 147 19.11 19.04 27.21
C PRO A 147 18.22 19.66 28.31
N GLN A 148 16.89 19.73 28.06
CA GLN A 148 15.94 20.28 29.03
C GLN A 148 15.81 19.38 30.26
N VAL A 149 15.83 18.06 30.07
CA VAL A 149 15.83 17.09 31.16
C VAL A 149 17.10 17.22 32.00
N SER A 150 18.27 17.39 31.37
CA SER A 150 19.53 17.60 32.08
C SER A 150 19.53 18.89 32.91
N ILE A 151 18.96 19.99 32.40
CA ILE A 151 18.80 21.24 33.16
C ILE A 151 17.89 21.03 34.37
N GLY A 152 16.76 20.33 34.21
CA GLY A 152 15.87 20.02 35.33
C GLY A 152 16.55 19.16 36.41
N LEU A 153 17.32 18.14 36.00
CA LEU A 153 18.11 17.32 36.91
C LEU A 153 19.20 18.13 37.63
N GLN A 154 19.83 19.06 36.93
CA GLN A 154 20.81 19.99 37.52
C GLN A 154 20.19 20.80 38.66
N GLN A 155 18.97 21.31 38.46
CA GLN A 155 18.26 22.11 39.46
C GLN A 155 17.80 21.29 40.67
N ILE A 156 17.32 20.07 40.46
CA ILE A 156 16.78 19.22 41.55
C ILE A 156 17.89 18.62 42.40
N LEU A 157 18.98 18.18 41.77
CA LEU A 157 20.08 17.47 42.41
C LEU A 157 21.29 18.37 42.70
N GLU A 158 21.16 19.68 42.46
CA GLU A 158 22.21 20.70 42.66
C GLU A 158 23.54 20.32 41.96
N LEU A 159 23.46 19.81 40.72
CA LEU A 159 24.64 19.37 39.98
C LEU A 159 25.44 20.55 39.42
N SER A 160 26.76 20.37 39.33
CA SER A 160 27.65 21.31 38.62
C SER A 160 27.50 21.20 37.09
N ASP A 161 27.89 22.24 36.35
CA ASP A 161 27.82 22.24 34.87
C ASP A 161 28.56 21.05 34.22
N PRO A 162 29.76 20.63 34.67
CA PRO A 162 30.41 19.44 34.13
C PRO A 162 29.61 18.15 34.36
N GLN A 163 28.91 18.05 35.50
CA GLN A 163 28.07 16.90 35.82
C GLN A 163 26.79 16.89 34.97
N ARG A 164 26.18 18.05 34.71
CA ARG A 164 25.05 18.18 33.76
C ARG A 164 25.47 17.68 32.38
N ASP A 165 26.62 18.11 31.88
CA ASP A 165 27.08 17.74 30.54
C ASP A 165 27.38 16.23 30.46
N ALA A 166 27.93 15.64 31.52
CA ALA A 166 28.09 14.18 31.65
C ALA A 166 26.74 13.43 31.64
N VAL A 167 25.73 13.94 32.37
CA VAL A 167 24.37 13.36 32.36
C VAL A 167 23.75 13.45 30.97
N THR A 168 23.90 14.58 30.29
CA THR A 168 23.42 14.78 28.91
C THR A 168 24.05 13.76 27.97
N ALA A 169 25.37 13.59 28.02
CA ALA A 169 26.09 12.60 27.21
C ALA A 169 25.63 11.17 27.53
N SER A 170 25.41 10.84 28.81
CA SER A 170 24.90 9.55 29.24
C SER A 170 23.47 9.28 28.71
N LEU A 171 22.57 10.26 28.78
CA LEU A 171 21.20 10.14 28.27
C LEU A 171 21.18 9.92 26.75
N THR A 172 22.03 10.64 26.01
CA THR A 172 22.21 10.44 24.58
C THR A 172 22.73 9.03 24.27
N GLN A 173 23.72 8.54 25.02
CA GLN A 173 24.25 7.18 24.84
C GLN A 173 23.21 6.09 25.13
N VAL A 174 22.34 6.29 26.13
CA VAL A 174 21.23 5.38 26.45
C VAL A 174 20.19 5.37 25.32
N LEU A 175 19.85 6.54 24.76
CA LEU A 175 18.96 6.63 23.60
C LEU A 175 19.53 5.84 22.41
N GLU A 176 20.82 5.97 22.13
CA GLU A 176 21.49 5.24 21.05
C GLU A 176 21.57 3.73 21.30
N ARG A 177 21.86 3.30 22.53
CA ARG A 177 21.98 1.86 22.89
C ARG A 177 20.65 1.13 22.86
N SER A 178 19.60 1.75 23.38
CA SER A 178 18.29 1.09 23.53
C SER A 178 17.61 0.74 22.20
N ARG A 179 18.10 1.27 21.07
CA ARG A 179 17.45 1.16 19.75
C ARG A 179 18.37 0.76 18.61
N LYS A 180 19.60 0.30 18.90
CA LYS A 180 20.39 -0.50 17.94
C LYS A 180 19.88 -1.94 17.98
N LEU A 181 18.93 -2.26 17.10
CA LEU A 181 18.54 -3.63 16.73
C LEU A 181 18.44 -3.72 15.21
#